data_AF-A0A1Y2T5A2-F1
#
_entry.id   AF-A0A1Y2T5A2-F1
#
_cell.length_a   1.000
_cell.length_b   1.000
_cell.length_c   1.000
_cell.angle_alpha   90.00
_cell.angle_beta   90.00
_cell.angle_gamma   90.00
#
_symmetry.space_group_name_H-M   'P 1'
#
loop_
_entity.id
_entity.type
_entity.pdbx_description
1 polymer ?
#
loop_
_entity_poly.entity_id
_entity_poly.type
_entity_poly.pdbx_seq_one_letter_code
_entity_poly.pdbx_strand_id
1 'polypeptide(L)'
;MALIPRIVDSVKIPVAASGGIVDGRGLVAALALGADGIEMGTRFVAVRECPAHENYKKLLLETRENETSSWSAPSAARPGC
;
A
#
# COMPACT_ATOMS: atom_id res chain seq x y z
N MET A 1 -3.73 -0.24 10.80
CA MET A 1 -4.89 -0.85 10.11
C MET A 1 -6.24 -0.36 10.65
N ALA A 2 -6.33 0.85 11.24
CA ALA A 2 -7.56 1.35 11.87
C ALA A 2 -8.61 1.89 10.88
N LEU A 3 -8.21 2.17 9.64
CA LEU A 3 -9.10 2.73 8.62
C LEU A 3 -10.08 1.68 8.06
N ILE A 4 -9.64 0.43 7.94
CA ILE A 4 -10.43 -0.65 7.33
C ILE A 4 -11.82 -0.81 7.96
N PRO A 5 -11.96 -1.05 9.28
CA PRO A 5 -13.28 -1.25 9.87
C PRO A 5 -14.17 -0.01 9.72
N ARG A 6 -13.59 1.20 9.81
CA ARG A 6 -14.34 2.45 9.66
C ARG A 6 -14.94 2.62 8.27
N ILE A 7 -14.21 2.22 7.23
CA ILE A 7 -14.70 2.31 5.85
C ILE A 7 -15.75 1.23 5.59
N VAL A 8 -15.50 0.00 6.02
CA VAL A 8 -16.45 -1.13 5.90
C VAL A 8 -17.80 -0.76 6.50
N ASP A 9 -17.83 -0.16 7.69
CA ASP A 9 -19.08 0.27 8.34
C ASP A 9 -19.78 1.44 7.62
N SER A 10 -19.04 2.21 6.81
CA SER A 10 -19.54 3.44 6.18
C SER A 10 -20.09 3.24 4.77
N VAL A 11 -19.74 2.13 4.09
CA VAL A 11 -20.07 1.91 2.67
C VAL A 11 -20.79 0.57 2.48
N LYS A 12 -21.55 0.47 1.38
CA LYS A 12 -22.24 -0.78 1.00
C LYS A 12 -21.55 -1.53 -0.13
N ILE A 13 -20.56 -0.91 -0.77
CA ILE A 13 -19.77 -1.53 -1.84
C ILE A 13 -18.65 -2.38 -1.23
N PRO A 14 -18.15 -3.41 -1.94
CA PRO A 14 -17.04 -4.21 -1.45
C PRO A 14 -15.79 -3.37 -1.17
N VAL A 15 -15.08 -3.71 -0.10
CA VAL A 15 -13.89 -2.98 0.36
C VAL A 15 -12.64 -3.86 0.22
N ALA A 16 -11.67 -3.38 -0.56
CA ALA A 16 -10.34 -3.98 -0.62
C ALA A 16 -9.37 -3.23 0.31
N ALA A 17 -8.74 -3.94 1.24
CA ALA A 17 -7.72 -3.35 2.11
C ALA A 17 -6.39 -3.20 1.36
N SER A 18 -5.75 -2.03 1.44
CA SER A 18 -4.47 -1.75 0.81
C SER A 18 -3.50 -1.07 1.79
N GLY A 19 -2.21 -1.35 1.62
CA GLY A 19 -1.12 -0.77 2.42
C GLY A 19 -0.62 -1.67 3.54
N GLY A 20 0.68 -1.98 3.51
CA GLY A 20 1.37 -2.76 4.55
C GLY A 20 1.03 -4.26 4.60
N ILE A 21 0.29 -4.79 3.62
CA ILE A 21 -0.08 -6.21 3.52
C ILE A 21 0.94 -6.91 2.61
N VAL A 22 1.57 -7.98 3.11
CA VAL A 22 2.70 -8.64 2.42
C VAL A 22 2.53 -10.17 2.34
N ASP A 23 1.82 -10.77 3.31
CA ASP A 23 1.66 -12.21 3.42
C ASP A 23 0.26 -12.59 3.93
N GLY A 24 0.05 -13.89 4.16
CA GLY A 24 -1.22 -14.44 4.62
C GLY A 24 -1.68 -13.90 5.97
N ARG A 25 -0.79 -13.43 6.85
CA ARG A 25 -1.19 -12.84 8.14
C ARG A 25 -1.89 -11.50 7.92
N GLY A 26 -1.34 -10.68 7.02
CA GLY A 26 -1.97 -9.42 6.62
C GLY A 26 -3.31 -9.65 5.92
N LEU A 27 -3.41 -10.69 5.09
CA LEU A 27 -4.69 -11.11 4.48
C LEU A 27 -5.72 -11.47 5.55
N VAL A 28 -5.39 -12.39 6.47
CA VAL A 28 -6.31 -12.81 7.52
C VAL A 28 -6.72 -11.63 8.40
N ALA A 29 -5.80 -10.73 8.74
CA ALA A 29 -6.11 -9.53 9.50
C ALA A 29 -7.08 -8.60 8.74
N ALA A 30 -6.89 -8.41 7.43
CA ALA A 30 -7.80 -7.60 6.61
C ALA A 30 -9.21 -8.18 6.55
N LEU A 31 -9.32 -9.49 6.31
CA LEU A 31 -10.59 -10.20 6.27
C LEU A 31 -11.29 -10.17 7.63
N ALA A 32 -10.55 -10.35 8.73
CA ALA A 32 -11.09 -10.26 10.09
C ALA A 32 -11.60 -8.85 10.44
N LEU A 33 -11.06 -7.81 9.79
CA LEU A 33 -11.52 -6.42 9.94
C LEU A 33 -12.68 -6.06 9.00
N GLY A 34 -13.23 -7.02 8.25
CA GLY A 34 -14.41 -6.86 7.41
C GLY A 34 -14.13 -6.47 5.95
N ALA A 35 -12.87 -6.46 5.51
CA ALA A 35 -12.57 -6.28 4.09
C ALA A 35 -12.95 -7.53 3.28
N ASP A 36 -13.39 -7.34 2.04
CA ASP A 36 -13.73 -8.43 1.11
C ASP A 36 -12.48 -8.98 0.37
N GLY A 37 -11.38 -8.24 0.44
CA GLY A 37 -10.13 -8.61 -0.22
C GLY A 37 -8.98 -7.69 0.15
N ILE A 38 -7.83 -7.93 -0.50
CA ILE A 38 -6.62 -7.15 -0.31
C ILE A 38 -6.00 -6.74 -1.64
N GLU A 39 -5.27 -5.64 -1.61
CA GLU A 39 -4.39 -5.19 -2.67
C GLU A 39 -2.96 -5.10 -2.13
N MET A 40 -1.99 -5.57 -2.92
CA MET A 40 -0.57 -5.52 -2.55
C MET A 40 0.22 -4.79 -3.64
N GLY A 41 0.94 -3.73 -3.26
CA GLY A 41 1.81 -2.98 -4.17
C GLY A 41 3.27 -3.44 -4.08
N THR A 42 3.98 -2.99 -3.04
CA THR A 42 5.42 -3.22 -2.84
C THR A 42 5.84 -4.68 -3.01
N ARG A 43 5.02 -5.64 -2.56
CA ARG A 43 5.30 -7.08 -2.69
C ARG A 43 5.31 -7.55 -4.14
N PHE A 44 4.40 -7.06 -4.98
CA PHE A 44 4.32 -7.44 -6.40
C PHE A 44 5.41 -6.78 -7.25
N VAL A 45 6.01 -5.67 -6.81
CA VAL A 45 7.18 -5.12 -7.51
C VAL A 45 8.41 -6.05 -7.41
N ALA A 46 8.51 -6.81 -6.31
CA ALA A 46 9.63 -7.72 -6.06
C ALA A 46 9.51 -9.09 -6.77
N VAL A 47 8.45 -9.35 -7.55
CA VAL A 47 8.31 -10.61 -8.30
C VAL A 47 9.17 -10.60 -9.58
N ARG A 48 9.46 -11.78 -10.12
CA ARG A 48 10.37 -11.94 -11.28
C ARG A 48 9.78 -11.31 -12.54
N GLU A 49 8.46 -11.38 -12.68
CA GLU A 49 7.67 -10.96 -13.82
C GLU A 49 7.48 -9.43 -13.87
N CYS A 50 7.69 -8.72 -12.75
CA CYS A 50 7.56 -7.27 -12.73
C CYS A 50 8.66 -6.63 -13.61
N PRO A 51 8.32 -5.77 -14.58
CA PRO A 51 9.30 -5.13 -15.46
C PRO A 51 10.06 -3.96 -14.80
N ALA A 52 9.94 -3.78 -13.47
CA ALA A 52 10.67 -2.75 -12.75
C ALA A 52 12.19 -2.95 -12.89
N HIS A 53 12.92 -1.83 -12.92
CA HIS A 53 14.38 -1.85 -13.05
C HIS A 53 15.02 -2.65 -11.91
N GLU A 54 16.04 -3.45 -12.22
CA GLU A 54 16.66 -4.35 -11.23
C GLU A 54 17.24 -3.61 -10.03
N ASN A 55 17.78 -2.40 -10.21
CA ASN A 55 18.21 -1.55 -9.10
C ASN A 55 17.06 -1.18 -8.15
N TYR A 56 15.83 -1.00 -8.66
CA TYR A 56 14.67 -0.74 -7.82
C TYR A 56 14.28 -1.98 -7.01
N LYS A 57 14.28 -3.16 -7.65
CA LYS A 57 14.03 -4.42 -6.94
C LYS A 57 15.09 -4.72 -5.87
N LYS A 58 16.38 -4.46 -6.17
CA LYS A 58 17.47 -4.57 -5.19
C LYS A 58 17.28 -3.60 -4.03
N LEU A 59 16.96 -2.34 -4.33
CA LEU A 59 16.64 -1.35 -3.30
C LEU A 59 15.53 -1.85 -2.37
N LEU A 60 14.45 -2.43 -2.90
CA LEU A 60 13.36 -2.99 -2.07
C LEU A 60 13.83 -4.11 -1.12
N LEU A 61 14.86 -4.87 -1.49
CA LEU A 61 15.41 -5.95 -0.67
C LEU A 61 16.40 -5.45 0.39
N GLU A 62 17.13 -4.38 0.09
CA GLU A 62 18.14 -3.77 0.96
C GLU A 62 17.53 -2.76 1.95
N THR A 63 16.37 -2.20 1.61
CA THR A 63 15.62 -1.22 2.39
C THR A 63 15.16 -1.79 3.74
N ARG A 64 15.31 -1.00 4.81
CA ARG A 64 14.74 -1.30 6.14
C ARG A 64 13.34 -0.71 6.34
N GLU A 65 12.65 -1.17 7.37
CA GLU A 65 11.26 -0.80 7.67
C GLU A 65 11.03 0.71 7.88
N ASN A 66 12.08 1.46 8.21
CA ASN A 66 12.02 2.88 8.56
C ASN A 66 12.51 3.83 7.44
N GLU A 67 12.84 3.33 6.26
CA GLU A 67 13.43 4.14 5.19
C GLU A 67 12.42 4.59 4.13
N THR A 68 11.12 4.31 4.33
CA THR A 68 10.05 4.89 3.53
C THR A 68 9.69 6.27 4.06
N SER A 69 9.71 7.29 3.19
CA SER A 69 9.32 8.67 3.54
C SER A 69 8.17 9.15 2.67
N SER A 70 7.28 9.95 3.25
CA SER A 70 6.24 10.65 2.50
C SER A 70 6.86 11.85 1.81
N TRP A 71 6.90 11.83 0.49
CA TRP A 71 7.22 13.03 -0.27
C TRP A 71 5.92 13.78 -0.60
N SER A 72 5.80 15.00 -0.08
CA SER A 72 4.76 15.93 -0.51
C SER A 72 5.32 16.80 -1.62
N ALA A 73 4.69 16.79 -2.79
CA ALA A 73 4.98 17.81 -3.80
C ALA A 73 4.80 19.21 -3.18
N PRO A 74 5.66 20.19 -3.50
CA PRO A 74 5.38 21.57 -3.15
C PRO A 74 3.98 21.89 -3.68
N SER A 75 3.07 22.35 -2.80
CA SER A 75 1.77 22.83 -3.24
C SER A 75 2.03 23.86 -4.34
N ALA A 76 1.49 23.64 -5.54
CA ALA A 76 1.57 24.62 -6.62
C ALA A 76 0.88 25.91 -6.18
N ALA A 77 1.61 26.76 -5.46
CA ALA A 77 1.22 28.13 -5.21
C ALA A 77 1.49 28.90 -6.51
N ARG A 78 0.52 28.92 -7.40
CA ARG A 78 0.35 30.05 -8.32
C ARG A 78 -0.91 30.82 -7.94
N PRO A 79 -0.80 31.81 -7.05
CA PRO A 79 -1.64 32.99 -7.11
C PRO A 79 -0.87 34.09 -7.86
N GLY A 80 -1.20 34.34 -9.13
CA GLY A 80 -0.85 35.60 -9.80
C GLY A 80 0.28 35.62 -10.84
N CYS A 81 0.62 34.50 -11.50
CA CYS A 81 1.30 34.55 -12.81
C CYS A 81 0.56 33.72 -13.86
#